data_AF-A0A7I8IXW5-F1
#
_entry.id   AF-A0A7I8IXW5-F1
#
_cell.length_a   1.000
_cell.length_b   1.000
_cell.length_c   1.000
_cell.angle_alpha   90.00
_cell.angle_beta   90.00
_cell.angle_gamma   90.00
#
_symmetry.space_group_name_H-M   'P 1'
#
loop_
_entity.id
_entity.type
_entity.pdbx_description
1 polymer ?
#
loop_
_entity_poly.entity_id
_entity_poly.type
_entity_poly.pdbx_seq_one_letter_code
_entity_poly.pdbx_strand_id
1 'polypeptide(L)'
;MALPPPPASCGQYWSQFLSSALSARGPNALPYQEDAKWLIRHHLVSLAEAFPSSPKSSLFTHNDGRSAQLLQAEGTIPIRYAGVVYNIPAAIWLLENYPRCPPPSSFSPPATWSSSATTPTSTSPATSPSPTSATGSSPLPISSISSAPSPTSSARSPLSSPARKLTLTLARSLIPPARRRRPPPLPLPLPLPLPLLPGSTPRRRPPPGLRDMQGEKEGLEQQLQVMLMNADVLEQWLRENEGKKKGHDVDAEELFEPCDPFSKQLIECTAVDLAAEDAIYSLDTAVREGAIPLDLYLKNIRVLSREQFFHRATSKRVRAAQVEAQVSGMAATAPQYSAT
;
A
#
# COMPACT_ATOMS: atom_id res chain seq x y z
N MET A 1 3.89 -45.62 33.03
CA MET A 1 2.66 -45.15 32.37
C MET A 1 2.93 -43.70 31.95
N ALA A 2 3.44 -43.50 30.73
CA ALA A 2 3.81 -42.17 30.25
C ALA A 2 2.53 -41.39 29.93
N LEU A 3 2.41 -40.17 30.45
CA LEU A 3 1.30 -39.28 30.13
C LEU A 3 1.23 -39.06 28.60
N PRO A 4 0.03 -39.02 28.01
CA PRO A 4 -0.11 -38.65 26.60
C PRO A 4 0.43 -37.22 26.41
N PRO A 5 1.09 -36.94 25.28
CA PRO A 5 1.61 -35.60 25.00
C PRO A 5 0.48 -34.57 25.03
N PRO A 6 0.74 -33.35 25.54
CA PRO A 6 -0.26 -32.28 25.52
C PRO A 6 -0.68 -31.97 24.07
N PRO A 7 -1.93 -31.53 23.83
CA PRO A 7 -2.35 -31.14 22.50
C PRO A 7 -1.41 -30.05 21.98
N ALA A 8 -0.83 -30.27 20.80
CA ALA A 8 0.04 -29.31 20.17
C ALA A 8 -0.70 -27.97 20.00
N SER A 9 -0.11 -26.86 20.46
CA SER A 9 -0.66 -25.54 20.18
C SER A 9 -0.66 -25.28 18.67
N CYS A 10 -1.54 -24.40 18.20
CA CYS A 10 -1.63 -24.03 16.78
C CYS A 10 -0.23 -23.71 16.18
N GLY A 11 0.58 -22.92 16.91
CA GLY A 11 1.96 -22.61 16.52
C GLY A 11 2.90 -23.81 16.43
N GLN A 12 2.75 -24.82 17.29
CA GLN A 12 3.54 -26.06 17.22
C GLN A 12 3.19 -26.88 15.97
N TYR A 13 1.90 -26.99 15.65
CA TYR A 13 1.44 -27.63 14.42
C TYR A 13 1.97 -26.92 13.16
N TRP A 14 1.87 -25.59 13.12
CA TRP A 14 2.46 -24.78 12.06
C TRP A 14 3.97 -24.99 11.91
N SER A 15 4.70 -25.02 13.02
CA SER A 15 6.15 -25.20 13.00
C SER A 15 6.55 -26.57 12.44
N GLN A 16 5.83 -27.64 12.77
CA GLN A 16 6.08 -29.00 12.28
C GLN A 16 5.74 -29.12 10.79
N PHE A 17 4.58 -28.61 10.39
CA PHE A 17 4.15 -28.60 8.99
C PHE A 17 5.14 -27.82 8.12
N LEU A 18 5.51 -26.60 8.52
CA LEU A 18 6.45 -25.76 7.76
C LEU A 18 7.86 -26.36 7.73
N SER A 19 8.30 -27.04 8.79
CA SER A 19 9.56 -27.79 8.79
C SER A 19 9.54 -28.86 7.70
N SER A 20 8.45 -29.62 7.60
CA SER A 20 8.27 -30.67 6.60
C SER A 20 8.13 -30.10 5.18
N ALA A 21 7.27 -29.10 4.99
CA ALA A 21 6.97 -28.53 3.69
C ALA A 21 8.16 -27.77 3.08
N LEU A 22 8.91 -27.00 3.88
CA LEU A 22 10.07 -26.24 3.39
C LEU A 22 11.34 -27.09 3.24
N SER A 23 11.40 -28.26 3.89
CA SER A 23 12.52 -29.22 3.75
C SER A 23 12.30 -30.25 2.65
N ALA A 24 11.08 -30.38 2.12
CA ALA A 24 10.78 -31.27 1.01
C ALA A 24 11.61 -30.92 -0.24
N ARG A 25 12.28 -31.92 -0.80
CA ARG A 25 13.06 -31.82 -2.05
C ARG A 25 12.45 -32.76 -3.09
N GLY A 26 12.37 -32.31 -4.34
CA GLY A 26 11.82 -33.10 -5.45
C GLY A 26 10.68 -32.39 -6.18
N PRO A 27 9.77 -33.11 -6.86
CA PRO A 27 8.73 -32.53 -7.71
C PRO A 27 7.67 -31.71 -6.95
N ASN A 28 7.58 -31.87 -5.63
CA ASN A 28 6.68 -31.14 -4.73
C ASN A 28 7.43 -30.06 -3.92
N ALA A 29 8.65 -29.70 -4.32
CA ALA A 29 9.43 -28.68 -3.64
C ALA A 29 8.78 -27.31 -3.86
N LEU A 30 8.62 -26.58 -2.76
CA LEU A 30 8.10 -25.23 -2.81
C LEU A 30 9.14 -24.29 -3.47
N PRO A 31 8.71 -23.42 -4.41
CA PRO A 31 9.57 -22.52 -5.17
C PRO A 31 9.95 -21.26 -4.37
N TYR A 32 10.48 -21.44 -3.15
CA TYR A 32 11.01 -20.34 -2.34
C TYR A 32 12.53 -20.41 -2.29
N GLN A 33 13.19 -19.24 -2.29
CA GLN A 33 14.64 -19.14 -2.09
C GLN A 33 15.05 -19.65 -0.71
N GLU A 34 16.16 -20.38 -0.59
CA GLU A 34 16.63 -20.98 0.66
C GLU A 34 16.81 -19.98 1.81
N ASP A 35 17.29 -18.78 1.51
CA ASP A 35 17.49 -17.69 2.46
C ASP A 35 16.16 -17.13 2.99
N ALA A 36 15.11 -17.13 2.17
CA ALA A 36 13.77 -16.65 2.54
C ALA A 36 12.96 -17.67 3.37
N LYS A 37 13.27 -18.98 3.30
CA LYS A 37 12.49 -20.05 3.98
C LYS A 37 12.38 -19.84 5.49
N TRP A 38 13.45 -19.37 6.14
CA TRP A 38 13.43 -19.10 7.58
C TRP A 38 12.51 -17.92 7.93
N LEU A 39 12.56 -16.84 7.14
CA LEU A 39 11.70 -15.67 7.31
C LEU A 39 10.23 -16.01 7.08
N ILE A 40 9.94 -16.76 6.01
CA ILE A 40 8.59 -17.27 5.70
C ILE A 40 8.04 -18.07 6.88
N ARG A 41 8.86 -18.98 7.44
CA ARG A 41 8.46 -19.76 8.60
C ARG A 41 8.12 -18.86 9.80
N HIS A 42 8.99 -17.92 10.12
CA HIS A 42 8.79 -17.01 11.23
C HIS A 42 7.49 -16.21 11.06
N HIS A 43 7.26 -15.61 9.88
CA HIS A 43 6.07 -14.79 9.61
C HIS A 43 4.77 -15.60 9.68
N LEU A 44 4.77 -16.82 9.13
CA LEU A 44 3.58 -17.68 9.16
C LEU A 44 3.26 -18.21 10.56
N VAL A 45 4.29 -18.52 11.37
CA VAL A 45 4.07 -18.90 12.77
C VAL A 45 3.51 -17.72 13.57
N SER A 46 4.04 -16.51 13.40
CA SER A 46 3.46 -15.31 14.02
C SER A 46 2.04 -15.02 13.57
N LEU A 47 1.72 -15.27 12.29
CA LEU A 47 0.36 -15.14 11.76
C LEU A 47 -0.61 -16.13 12.42
N ALA A 48 -0.18 -17.38 12.61
CA ALA A 48 -0.96 -18.43 13.25
C ALA A 48 -1.22 -18.19 14.74
N GLU A 49 -0.32 -17.46 15.41
CA GLU A 49 -0.50 -17.04 16.81
C GLU A 49 -1.49 -15.87 16.92
N ALA A 50 -1.48 -14.94 15.96
CA ALA A 50 -2.37 -13.80 15.95
C ALA A 50 -3.79 -14.12 15.46
N PHE A 51 -3.92 -15.03 14.49
CA PHE A 51 -5.19 -15.40 13.87
C PHE A 51 -5.34 -16.92 13.78
N PRO A 52 -6.53 -17.49 14.10
CA PRO A 52 -6.79 -18.91 13.94
C PRO A 52 -6.78 -19.28 12.46
N SER A 53 -5.64 -19.77 11.98
CA SER A 53 -5.38 -20.14 10.60
C SER A 53 -4.76 -21.53 10.50
N SER A 54 -5.05 -22.20 9.39
CA SER A 54 -4.57 -23.54 9.05
C SER A 54 -3.55 -23.46 7.91
N PRO A 55 -2.40 -24.15 8.04
CA PRO A 55 -1.42 -24.24 6.96
C PRO A 55 -1.89 -25.23 5.90
N LYS A 56 -1.77 -24.84 4.63
CA LYS A 56 -2.01 -25.71 3.48
C LYS A 56 -0.94 -25.49 2.42
N SER A 57 -0.64 -26.52 1.63
CA SER A 57 0.11 -26.39 0.38
C SER A 57 -0.82 -26.75 -0.77
N SER A 58 -0.94 -25.85 -1.75
CA SER A 58 -1.90 -26.01 -2.83
C SER A 58 -1.34 -25.50 -4.14
N LEU A 59 -1.89 -26.00 -5.24
CA LEU A 59 -1.48 -25.63 -6.58
C LEU A 59 -2.07 -24.25 -6.92
N PHE A 60 -1.20 -23.28 -7.13
CA PHE A 60 -1.57 -21.92 -7.53
C PHE A 60 -1.28 -21.71 -9.01
N THR A 61 -2.25 -21.18 -9.74
CA THR A 61 -2.11 -20.86 -11.17
C THR A 61 -1.78 -19.39 -11.33
N HIS A 62 -0.61 -19.09 -11.89
CA HIS A 62 -0.18 -17.74 -12.21
C HIS A 62 -0.95 -17.20 -13.42
N ASN A 63 -0.98 -15.88 -13.56
CA ASN A 63 -1.59 -15.19 -14.71
C ASN A 63 -0.96 -15.59 -16.06
N ASP A 64 0.26 -16.14 -16.04
CA ASP A 64 0.99 -16.62 -17.23
C ASP A 64 0.62 -18.07 -17.62
N GLY A 65 -0.34 -18.69 -16.92
CA GLY A 65 -0.77 -20.08 -17.15
C GLY A 65 0.14 -21.15 -16.51
N ARG A 66 1.19 -20.76 -15.79
CA ARG A 66 2.05 -21.68 -15.03
C ARG A 66 1.45 -22.02 -13.67
N SER A 67 1.45 -23.29 -13.30
CA SER A 67 0.98 -23.73 -11.98
C SER A 67 2.17 -24.14 -11.10
N ALA A 68 2.21 -23.64 -9.86
CA ALA A 68 3.25 -23.94 -8.89
C ALA A 68 2.63 -24.31 -7.54
N GLN A 69 3.27 -25.21 -6.79
CA GLN A 69 2.82 -25.56 -5.45
C GLN A 69 3.28 -24.47 -4.48
N LEU A 70 2.34 -23.77 -3.86
CA LEU A 70 2.61 -22.65 -2.94
C LEU A 70 2.05 -22.93 -1.54
N LEU A 71 2.57 -22.21 -0.55
CA LEU A 71 2.01 -22.18 0.80
C LEU A 71 0.81 -21.23 0.85
N GLN A 72 -0.21 -21.70 1.56
CA GLN A 72 -1.45 -21.01 1.79
C GLN A 72 -1.77 -21.03 3.30
N ALA A 73 -2.13 -19.87 3.84
CA ALA A 73 -2.68 -19.75 5.19
C ALA A 73 -4.18 -19.46 5.06
N GLU A 74 -5.02 -20.41 5.47
CA GLU A 74 -6.47 -20.27 5.40
C GLU A 74 -7.04 -20.19 6.81
N GLY A 75 -7.73 -19.10 7.13
CA GLY A 75 -8.27 -18.85 8.46
C GLY A 75 -9.37 -17.82 8.46
N THR A 76 -9.73 -17.33 9.64
CA THR A 76 -10.70 -16.25 9.80
C THR A 76 -10.07 -15.02 10.43
N ILE A 77 -10.44 -13.85 9.92
CA ILE A 77 -10.02 -12.54 10.43
C ILE A 77 -11.21 -11.92 11.17
N PRO A 78 -11.11 -11.71 12.50
CA PRO A 78 -12.19 -11.10 13.28
C PRO A 78 -12.23 -9.59 13.06
N ILE A 79 -13.35 -9.08 12.56
CA ILE A 79 -13.62 -7.64 12.36
C ILE A 79 -14.75 -7.21 13.28
N ARG A 80 -14.56 -6.11 14.02
CA ARG A 80 -15.60 -5.51 14.85
C ARG A 80 -16.37 -4.47 14.04
N TYR A 81 -17.65 -4.69 13.81
CA TYR A 81 -18.54 -3.74 13.15
C TYR A 81 -19.85 -3.64 13.92
N ALA A 82 -20.30 -2.41 14.20
CA ALA A 82 -21.53 -2.14 14.98
C ALA A 82 -21.62 -2.92 16.32
N GLY A 83 -20.48 -3.13 17.00
CA GLY A 83 -20.41 -3.86 18.27
C GLY A 83 -20.42 -5.39 18.15
N VAL A 84 -20.56 -5.94 16.94
CA VAL A 84 -20.54 -7.38 16.64
C VAL A 84 -19.21 -7.77 16.01
N VAL A 85 -18.69 -8.94 16.38
CA VAL A 85 -17.47 -9.52 15.78
C VAL A 85 -17.87 -10.42 14.61
N TYR A 86 -17.44 -10.06 13.41
CA TYR A 86 -17.62 -10.84 12.19
C TYR A 86 -16.32 -11.59 11.86
N ASN A 87 -16.40 -12.90 11.66
CA ASN A 87 -15.25 -13.72 11.29
C ASN A 87 -15.20 -13.87 9.77
N ILE A 88 -14.35 -13.10 9.12
CA ILE A 88 -14.24 -13.12 7.66
C ILE A 88 -13.27 -14.22 7.24
N PRO A 89 -13.70 -15.22 6.47
CA PRO A 89 -12.80 -16.23 5.91
C PRO A 89 -11.82 -15.57 4.93
N ALA A 90 -10.54 -15.78 5.16
CA ALA A 90 -9.46 -15.26 4.35
C ALA A 90 -8.45 -16.35 4.03
N ALA A 91 -7.99 -16.36 2.78
CA ALA A 91 -6.92 -17.22 2.31
C ALA A 91 -5.76 -16.37 1.81
N ILE A 92 -4.61 -16.49 2.47
CA ILE A 92 -3.39 -15.75 2.13
C ILE A 92 -2.45 -16.71 1.40
N TRP A 93 -2.08 -16.36 0.17
CA TRP A 93 -1.14 -17.12 -0.64
C TRP A 93 0.25 -16.51 -0.58
N LEU A 94 1.28 -17.31 -0.35
CA LEU A 94 2.66 -16.83 -0.39
C LEU A 94 3.27 -17.11 -1.76
N LEU A 95 3.50 -16.04 -2.52
CA LEU A 95 4.21 -16.07 -3.79
C LEU A 95 5.70 -16.34 -3.61
N GLU A 96 6.34 -16.83 -4.66
CA GLU A 96 7.78 -17.18 -4.74
C GLU A 96 8.71 -16.03 -4.33
N ASN A 97 8.28 -14.79 -4.59
CA ASN A 97 9.06 -13.58 -4.35
C ASN A 97 8.86 -12.98 -2.94
N TYR A 98 8.17 -13.65 -2.03
CA TYR A 98 8.03 -13.19 -0.66
C TYR A 98 9.40 -13.24 0.07
N PRO A 99 9.80 -12.21 0.86
CA PRO A 99 9.06 -11.02 1.29
C PRO A 99 9.25 -9.76 0.42
N ARG A 100 9.85 -9.87 -0.77
CA ARG A 100 10.09 -8.71 -1.67
C ARG A 100 8.80 -8.20 -2.31
N CYS A 101 7.79 -9.06 -2.45
CA CYS A 101 6.44 -8.71 -2.85
C CYS A 101 5.43 -9.12 -1.77
N PRO A 102 4.37 -8.32 -1.53
CA PRO A 102 3.32 -8.69 -0.58
C PRO A 102 2.52 -9.90 -1.06
N PRO A 103 1.97 -10.72 -0.15
CA PRO A 103 1.17 -11.88 -0.51
C PRO A 103 -0.22 -11.46 -1.01
N PRO A 104 -0.76 -12.04 -2.10
CA PRO A 104 -2.13 -11.83 -2.52
C PRO A 104 -3.09 -12.51 -1.54
N SER A 105 -4.06 -11.74 -1.04
CA SER A 105 -5.15 -12.25 -0.21
C SER A 105 -6.38 -12.48 -1.09
N SER A 106 -6.91 -13.70 -1.10
CA SER A 106 -8.22 -14.00 -1.67
C SER A 106 -9.25 -14.11 -0.55
N PHE A 107 -10.35 -13.40 -0.69
CA PHE A 107 -11.51 -13.53 0.18
C PHE A 107 -12.46 -14.54 -0.44
N SER A 108 -12.72 -15.64 0.26
CA SER A 108 -13.70 -16.62 -0.17
C SER A 108 -15.04 -16.27 0.50
N PRO A 109 -16.06 -15.78 -0.22
CA PRO A 109 -17.35 -15.55 0.41
C PRO A 109 -17.92 -16.88 0.92
N PRO A 110 -18.51 -16.93 2.13
CA PRO A 110 -19.19 -18.13 2.59
C PRO A 110 -20.32 -18.51 1.61
N ALA A 111 -20.51 -19.81 1.38
CA ALA A 111 -21.43 -20.36 0.36
C ALA A 111 -22.88 -19.82 0.47
N THR A 112 -23.28 -19.26 1.61
CA THR A 112 -24.59 -18.62 1.82
C THR A 112 -24.74 -17.26 1.15
N TRP A 113 -23.65 -16.60 0.75
CA TRP A 113 -23.68 -15.32 0.03
C TRP A 113 -23.85 -15.50 -1.50
N SER A 114 -23.62 -16.71 -2.00
CA SER A 114 -23.73 -17.06 -3.43
C SER A 114 -25.10 -17.65 -3.73
N SER A 115 -26.16 -16.85 -3.63
CA SER A 115 -27.48 -17.22 -4.18
C SER A 115 -28.30 -15.97 -4.49
N SER A 116 -27.97 -15.28 -5.58
CA SER A 116 -28.85 -14.35 -6.31
C SER A 116 -28.21 -13.96 -7.64
N ALA A 117 -27.91 -14.94 -8.49
CA ALA A 117 -27.64 -14.69 -9.90
C ALA A 117 -28.38 -15.76 -10.69
N THR A 118 -29.71 -15.62 -10.78
CA THR A 118 -30.51 -16.34 -11.76
C THR A 118 -30.18 -15.77 -13.13
N THR A 119 -29.21 -16.36 -13.80
CA THR A 119 -29.08 -16.26 -15.25
C THR A 119 -30.20 -17.06 -15.90
N PRO A 120 -31.09 -16.45 -16.72
CA PRO A 120 -31.90 -17.23 -17.65
C PRO A 120 -31.02 -17.70 -18.80
N THR A 121 -30.79 -19.01 -18.82
CA THR A 121 -30.29 -19.77 -19.98
C THR A 121 -31.28 -19.63 -21.14
N SER A 122 -30.83 -19.14 -22.29
CA SER A 122 -31.53 -19.36 -23.56
C SER A 122 -30.53 -19.89 -24.60
N THR A 123 -30.96 -20.99 -25.23
CA THR A 123 -30.22 -21.91 -26.06
C THR A 123 -30.26 -21.50 -27.54
N SER A 124 -29.07 -21.34 -28.16
CA SER A 124 -28.72 -21.60 -29.58
C SER A 124 -29.33 -20.73 -30.71
N PRO A 125 -28.83 -20.82 -31.97
CA PRO A 125 -27.46 -20.97 -32.49
C PRO A 125 -27.09 -19.90 -33.57
N ALA A 126 -25.87 -19.98 -34.09
CA ALA A 126 -25.23 -19.09 -35.07
C ALA A 126 -25.95 -18.95 -36.43
N THR A 127 -25.97 -17.73 -37.02
CA THR A 127 -25.73 -17.46 -38.46
C THR A 127 -25.46 -15.95 -38.68
N SER A 128 -24.39 -15.62 -39.41
CA SER A 128 -24.12 -14.30 -40.05
C SER A 128 -25.13 -14.06 -41.20
N PRO A 129 -25.31 -12.84 -41.82
CA PRO A 129 -24.27 -11.95 -42.38
C PRO A 129 -24.52 -10.42 -42.30
N SER A 130 -23.49 -9.64 -42.65
CA SER A 130 -23.47 -8.18 -42.96
C SER A 130 -24.28 -7.84 -44.24
N PRO A 131 -24.49 -6.57 -44.73
CA PRO A 131 -23.58 -5.39 -44.69
C PRO A 131 -24.18 -3.94 -44.69
N THR A 132 -23.25 -2.96 -44.67
CA THR A 132 -23.23 -1.61 -45.33
C THR A 132 -23.88 -0.33 -44.72
N SER A 133 -22.98 0.60 -44.32
CA SER A 133 -22.82 2.04 -44.64
C SER A 133 -23.99 3.05 -44.75
N ALA A 134 -23.87 4.17 -44.02
CA ALA A 134 -23.95 5.58 -44.48
C ALA A 134 -23.83 6.51 -43.25
N THR A 135 -22.81 7.37 -43.10
CA THR A 135 -22.64 8.73 -43.68
C THR A 135 -23.69 9.74 -43.22
N GLY A 136 -23.26 10.81 -42.52
CA GLY A 136 -24.09 12.01 -42.33
C GLY A 136 -23.62 12.90 -41.17
N SER A 137 -23.02 14.04 -41.52
CA SER A 137 -22.27 14.96 -40.66
C SER A 137 -23.10 16.19 -40.22
N SER A 138 -22.79 16.72 -39.01
CA SER A 138 -22.71 18.17 -38.63
C SER A 138 -23.96 19.07 -38.69
N PRO A 139 -23.97 20.33 -38.15
CA PRO A 139 -23.21 20.99 -37.06
C PRO A 139 -24.08 21.85 -36.05
N LEU A 140 -23.41 22.34 -35.00
CA LEU A 140 -23.49 23.56 -34.12
C LEU A 140 -24.53 24.70 -34.42
N PRO A 141 -24.81 25.72 -33.53
CA PRO A 141 -23.99 26.23 -32.39
C PRO A 141 -24.73 26.62 -31.07
N ILE A 142 -23.91 26.98 -30.07
CA ILE A 142 -24.26 27.46 -28.72
C ILE A 142 -23.93 28.96 -28.62
N SER A 143 -24.78 29.71 -27.91
CA SER A 143 -24.50 31.05 -27.38
C SER A 143 -24.43 31.04 -25.85
N SER A 144 -23.59 31.94 -25.34
CA SER A 144 -23.01 32.12 -24.01
C SER A 144 -23.96 32.64 -22.91
N ILE A 145 -23.59 32.40 -21.63
CA ILE A 145 -23.72 33.23 -20.39
C ILE A 145 -23.63 32.27 -19.18
N SER A 146 -22.54 32.24 -18.39
CA SER A 146 -22.07 33.16 -17.33
C SER A 146 -23.01 33.31 -16.13
N SER A 147 -22.58 32.77 -14.98
CA SER A 147 -22.43 33.44 -13.67
C SER A 147 -22.89 32.58 -12.48
N ALA A 148 -21.96 32.37 -11.54
CA ALA A 148 -22.15 31.89 -10.16
C ALA A 148 -23.08 32.85 -9.34
N PRO A 149 -23.56 32.51 -8.12
CA PRO A 149 -22.70 32.39 -6.92
C PRO A 149 -23.11 31.32 -5.87
N SER A 150 -22.17 31.08 -4.94
CA SER A 150 -22.26 30.41 -3.62
C SER A 150 -23.16 31.19 -2.63
N PRO A 151 -23.29 30.91 -1.29
CA PRO A 151 -22.81 29.86 -0.37
C PRO A 151 -23.98 29.25 0.49
N THR A 152 -23.87 28.39 1.50
CA THR A 152 -23.41 28.67 2.87
C THR A 152 -23.56 27.40 3.74
N SER A 153 -22.49 27.05 4.45
CA SER A 153 -22.41 26.60 5.86
C SER A 153 -23.69 26.10 6.55
N SER A 154 -23.63 24.93 7.21
CA SER A 154 -23.35 24.89 8.66
C SER A 154 -23.44 23.48 9.25
N ALA A 155 -22.35 23.10 9.95
CA ALA A 155 -22.31 22.44 11.27
C ALA A 155 -22.87 21.01 11.48
N ARG A 156 -22.34 20.16 12.35
CA ARG A 156 -21.09 20.07 13.15
C ARG A 156 -21.18 18.77 13.99
N SER A 157 -20.29 17.79 13.73
CA SER A 157 -19.54 16.97 14.73
C SER A 157 -20.30 16.04 15.72
N PRO A 158 -19.62 15.35 16.68
CA PRO A 158 -18.41 14.49 16.65
C PRO A 158 -18.54 13.18 17.47
N LEU A 159 -17.67 12.17 17.27
CA LEU A 159 -17.20 11.27 18.35
C LEU A 159 -15.94 10.49 17.88
N SER A 160 -14.73 10.86 18.31
CA SER A 160 -13.98 10.33 19.47
C SER A 160 -13.73 8.82 19.47
N SER A 161 -12.47 8.41 19.23
CA SER A 161 -11.90 7.22 19.85
C SER A 161 -10.38 7.35 20.06
N PRO A 162 -9.83 6.89 21.19
CA PRO A 162 -8.55 7.30 21.76
C PRO A 162 -7.52 6.18 21.60
N ALA A 163 -6.65 6.21 20.59
CA ALA A 163 -5.72 5.09 20.39
C ALA A 163 -4.36 5.46 19.78
N ARG A 164 -3.84 6.67 20.03
CA ARG A 164 -2.52 7.07 19.48
C ARG A 164 -1.60 7.82 20.46
N LYS A 165 -1.68 7.55 21.76
CA LYS A 165 -0.84 8.18 22.80
C LYS A 165 0.11 7.25 23.56
N LEU A 166 0.40 6.04 23.09
CA LEU A 166 1.21 5.07 23.87
C LEU A 166 2.55 4.64 23.27
N THR A 167 3.04 5.25 22.19
CA THR A 167 4.33 4.88 21.60
C THR A 167 5.47 5.87 21.82
N LEU A 168 5.23 7.03 22.48
CA LEU A 168 6.27 8.05 22.72
C LEU A 168 6.69 8.21 24.19
N THR A 169 6.08 7.47 25.12
CA THR A 169 6.36 7.60 26.56
C THR A 169 7.39 6.60 27.07
N LEU A 170 7.65 5.50 26.34
CA LEU A 170 8.58 4.45 26.77
C LEU A 170 10.03 4.65 26.31
N ALA A 171 10.29 5.51 25.32
CA ALA A 171 11.64 5.79 24.84
C ALA A 171 12.40 6.85 25.67
N ARG A 172 11.78 7.41 26.73
CA ARG A 172 12.31 8.53 27.51
C ARG A 172 12.79 8.14 28.93
N SER A 173 12.72 6.87 29.32
CA SER A 173 13.07 6.42 30.67
C SER A 173 14.46 5.75 30.83
N LEU A 174 15.27 5.61 29.76
CA LEU A 174 16.55 4.89 29.84
C LEU A 174 17.80 5.75 29.64
N ILE A 175 17.70 7.08 29.70
CA ILE A 175 18.87 7.97 29.69
C ILE A 175 18.89 8.80 30.99
N PRO A 176 19.75 8.49 31.97
CA PRO A 176 19.91 9.32 33.15
C PRO A 176 20.55 10.68 32.78
N PRO A 177 20.09 11.82 33.35
CA PRO A 177 20.75 13.11 33.16
C PRO A 177 21.95 13.22 34.10
N ALA A 178 23.08 12.60 33.75
CA ALA A 178 24.33 12.75 34.51
C ALA A 178 25.12 14.00 34.06
N ARG A 179 24.51 15.20 34.15
CA ARG A 179 25.25 16.46 34.10
C ARG A 179 25.79 16.78 35.50
N ARG A 180 26.94 16.19 35.87
CA ARG A 180 27.77 16.74 36.96
C ARG A 180 28.96 17.47 36.35
N ARG A 181 28.97 18.80 36.50
CA ARG A 181 30.14 19.67 36.33
C ARG A 181 31.32 19.04 37.09
N ARG A 182 32.36 18.56 36.37
CA ARG A 182 33.67 18.30 36.96
C ARG A 182 34.49 19.60 36.88
N PRO A 183 35.11 20.09 37.97
CA PRO A 183 36.10 21.15 37.89
C PRO A 183 37.37 20.64 37.18
N PRO A 184 38.16 21.54 36.55
CA PRO A 184 39.40 21.15 35.88
C PRO A 184 40.42 20.56 36.87
N PRO A 185 41.21 19.55 36.49
CA PRO A 185 42.21 18.96 37.36
C PRO A 185 43.37 19.94 37.61
N LEU A 186 43.69 20.18 38.89
CA LEU A 186 44.93 20.83 39.30
C LEU A 186 46.14 19.96 38.90
N PRO A 187 47.29 20.55 38.53
CA PRO A 187 48.47 19.79 38.12
C PRO A 187 49.11 19.13 39.34
N LEU A 188 49.12 17.80 39.40
CA LEU A 188 49.94 17.05 40.36
C LEU A 188 51.40 16.94 39.86
N PRO A 189 52.39 16.86 40.76
CA PRO A 189 53.81 16.93 40.42
C PRO A 189 54.28 15.69 39.66
N LEU A 190 55.18 15.92 38.70
CA LEU A 190 55.91 14.90 37.94
C LEU A 190 56.63 13.90 38.87
N PRO A 191 56.59 12.58 38.59
CA PRO A 191 57.42 11.62 39.30
C PRO A 191 58.89 11.74 38.86
N LEU A 192 59.80 11.76 39.83
CA LEU A 192 61.26 11.73 39.61
C LEU A 192 61.69 10.49 38.80
N PRO A 193 62.79 10.57 38.02
CA PRO A 193 63.29 9.42 37.26
C PRO A 193 63.97 8.41 38.19
N LEU A 194 63.45 7.18 38.24
CA LEU A 194 64.21 6.04 38.81
C LEU A 194 65.20 5.49 37.75
N PRO A 195 66.38 4.99 38.17
CA PRO A 195 67.42 4.55 37.25
C PRO A 195 66.99 3.30 36.45
N LEU A 196 67.27 3.35 35.15
CA LEU A 196 67.05 2.30 34.17
C LEU A 196 67.84 1.03 34.54
N LEU A 197 67.15 -0.08 34.76
CA LEU A 197 67.75 -1.41 34.76
C LEU A 197 67.76 -1.94 33.31
N PRO A 198 68.92 -2.31 32.73
CA PRO A 198 69.00 -2.79 31.36
C PRO A 198 68.58 -4.26 31.30
N GLY A 199 67.30 -4.48 31.04
CA GLY A 199 66.72 -5.82 30.86
C GLY A 199 65.67 -5.77 29.76
N SER A 200 66.11 -5.98 28.52
CA SER A 200 65.26 -6.10 27.34
C SER A 200 64.23 -7.22 27.51
N THR A 201 62.98 -6.86 27.79
CA THR A 201 61.83 -7.71 27.45
C THR A 201 61.25 -7.19 26.14
N PRO A 202 61.09 -8.03 25.11
CA PRO A 202 60.55 -7.59 23.84
C PRO A 202 59.12 -7.12 24.09
N ARG A 203 58.85 -5.89 23.65
CA ARG A 203 57.54 -5.23 23.61
C ARG A 203 56.49 -6.27 23.20
N ARG A 204 55.79 -6.82 24.20
CA ARG A 204 54.89 -7.96 24.03
C ARG A 204 53.82 -7.51 23.04
N ARG A 205 53.79 -8.14 21.85
CA ARG A 205 52.77 -7.84 20.83
C ARG A 205 51.40 -7.96 21.53
N PRO A 206 50.51 -6.96 21.41
CA PRO A 206 49.17 -7.07 21.97
C PRO A 206 48.53 -8.35 21.42
N PRO A 207 47.84 -9.14 22.25
CA PRO A 207 47.27 -10.40 21.81
C PRO A 207 46.33 -10.15 20.62
N PRO A 208 46.25 -11.07 19.63
CA PRO A 208 45.47 -10.86 18.41
C PRO A 208 44.04 -10.36 18.68
N GLY A 209 43.35 -10.95 19.66
CA GLY A 209 42.00 -10.52 20.03
C GLY A 209 41.88 -9.09 20.55
N LEU A 210 42.96 -8.48 21.08
CA LEU A 210 42.94 -7.06 21.48
C LEU A 210 42.89 -6.13 20.27
N ARG A 211 43.49 -6.55 19.14
CA ARG A 211 43.44 -5.79 17.88
C ARG A 211 42.09 -5.95 17.20
N ASP A 212 41.52 -7.15 17.24
CA ASP A 212 40.19 -7.42 16.69
C ASP A 212 39.13 -6.62 17.45
N MET A 213 39.16 -6.65 18.79
CA MET A 213 38.28 -5.83 19.63
C MET A 213 38.49 -4.32 19.41
N GLN A 214 39.73 -3.88 19.16
CA GLN A 214 40.01 -2.48 18.87
C GLN A 214 39.45 -2.07 17.49
N GLY A 215 39.52 -2.95 16.49
CA GLY A 215 38.90 -2.74 15.19
C GLY A 215 37.37 -2.73 15.26
N GLU A 216 36.78 -3.62 16.06
CA GLU A 216 35.33 -3.63 16.34
C GLU A 216 34.90 -2.35 17.06
N LYS A 217 35.68 -1.88 18.04
CA LYS A 217 35.45 -0.61 18.74
C LYS A 217 35.47 0.57 17.76
N GLU A 218 36.50 0.66 16.93
CA GLU A 218 36.62 1.72 15.92
C GLU A 218 35.49 1.64 14.87
N GLY A 219 35.04 0.44 14.50
CA GLY A 219 33.90 0.22 13.62
C GLY A 219 32.58 0.69 14.24
N LEU A 220 32.33 0.36 15.51
CA LEU A 220 31.16 0.83 16.26
C LEU A 220 31.19 2.35 16.46
N GLU A 221 32.36 2.94 16.68
CA GLU A 221 32.52 4.40 16.78
C GLU A 221 32.19 5.09 15.46
N GLN A 222 32.60 4.53 14.31
CA GLN A 222 32.23 5.04 13.00
C GLN A 222 30.72 4.92 12.75
N GLN A 223 30.11 3.78 13.10
CA GLN A 223 28.66 3.58 12.97
C GLN A 223 27.89 4.58 13.84
N LEU A 224 28.34 4.81 15.07
CA LEU A 224 27.76 5.80 15.97
C LEU A 224 27.86 7.21 15.38
N GLN A 225 29.02 7.57 14.81
CA GLN A 225 29.21 8.86 14.17
C GLN A 225 28.24 9.08 13.00
N VAL A 226 28.05 8.06 12.15
CA VAL A 226 27.08 8.10 11.05
C VAL A 226 25.65 8.22 11.57
N MET A 227 25.31 7.49 12.64
CA MET A 227 23.97 7.53 13.23
C MET A 227 23.66 8.90 13.82
N LEU A 228 24.62 9.53 14.50
CA LEU A 228 24.48 10.90 15.01
C LEU A 228 24.29 11.91 13.88
N MET A 229 25.09 11.80 12.82
CA MET A 229 24.96 12.67 11.65
C MET A 229 23.59 12.52 10.98
N ASN A 230 23.10 11.28 10.83
CA ASN A 230 21.79 11.00 10.27
C ASN A 230 20.66 11.51 11.19
N ALA A 231 20.83 11.41 12.51
CA ALA A 231 19.90 11.97 13.47
C ALA A 231 19.81 13.50 13.32
N ASP A 232 20.95 14.19 13.19
CA ASP A 232 20.98 15.64 12.97
C ASP A 232 20.27 16.06 11.67
N VAL A 233 20.47 15.31 10.59
CA VAL A 233 19.77 15.53 9.31
C VAL A 233 18.26 15.35 9.45
N LEU A 234 17.83 14.28 10.13
CA LEU A 234 16.41 14.01 10.37
C LEU A 234 15.78 15.06 11.29
N GLU A 235 16.49 15.48 12.34
CA GLU A 235 16.03 16.54 13.23
C GLU A 235 15.92 17.88 12.50
N GLN A 236 16.87 18.19 11.61
CA GLN A 236 16.81 19.38 10.78
C GLN A 236 15.62 19.34 9.82
N TRP A 237 15.41 18.22 9.14
CA TRP A 237 14.26 18.01 8.25
C TRP A 237 12.93 18.07 9.03
N LEU A 238 12.87 17.49 10.22
CA LEU A 238 11.71 17.56 11.12
C LEU A 238 11.41 19.01 11.50
N ARG A 239 12.41 19.78 11.94
CA ARG A 239 12.23 21.21 12.26
C ARG A 239 11.67 22.00 11.07
N GLU A 240 12.15 21.72 9.86
CA GLU A 240 11.69 22.37 8.63
C GLU A 240 10.28 21.96 8.19
N ASN A 241 9.84 20.73 8.52
CA ASN A 241 8.57 20.17 8.05
C ASN A 241 7.45 20.10 9.10
N GLU A 242 7.76 20.22 10.39
CA GLU A 242 6.77 20.23 11.48
C GLU A 242 5.78 21.41 11.37
N GLY A 243 6.21 22.54 10.80
CA GLY A 243 5.36 23.70 10.55
C GLY A 243 4.47 23.58 9.30
N LYS A 244 4.89 22.80 8.29
CA LYS A 244 4.19 22.68 7.00
C LYS A 244 2.88 21.88 7.11
N LYS A 245 2.73 21.04 8.14
CA LYS A 245 1.53 20.22 8.39
C LYS A 245 0.47 20.87 9.30
N LYS A 246 0.78 21.97 9.98
CA LYS A 246 -0.10 22.54 11.02
C LYS A 246 -1.12 23.57 10.53
N GLY A 247 -1.07 23.97 9.26
CA GLY A 247 -1.89 25.08 8.74
C GLY A 247 -3.02 24.69 7.79
N HIS A 248 -3.10 23.44 7.34
CA HIS A 248 -4.04 23.06 6.30
C HIS A 248 -4.62 21.70 6.65
N ASP A 249 -5.93 21.64 6.91
CA ASP A 249 -6.71 20.44 6.65
C ASP A 249 -6.61 20.25 5.13
N VAL A 250 -5.52 19.61 4.68
CA VAL A 250 -5.29 19.37 3.26
C VAL A 250 -6.32 18.34 2.88
N ASP A 251 -7.40 18.81 2.27
CA ASP A 251 -8.33 17.96 1.56
C ASP A 251 -7.49 17.12 0.60
N ALA A 252 -7.60 15.80 0.71
CA ALA A 252 -6.76 14.87 -0.04
C ALA A 252 -6.91 15.09 -1.56
N GLU A 253 -8.05 15.64 -1.96
CA GLU A 253 -8.41 15.99 -3.33
C GLU A 253 -7.67 17.23 -3.87
N GLU A 254 -7.21 18.15 -3.02
CA GLU A 254 -6.47 19.37 -3.45
C GLU A 254 -4.95 19.16 -3.46
N LEU A 255 -4.45 18.09 -2.82
CA LEU A 255 -3.02 17.77 -2.79
C LEU A 255 -2.48 17.34 -4.16
N PHE A 256 -3.34 16.81 -5.03
CA PHE A 256 -2.95 16.26 -6.33
C PHE A 256 -3.50 17.10 -7.47
N GLU A 257 -2.64 17.89 -8.10
CA GLU A 257 -3.00 18.64 -9.30
C GLU A 257 -2.68 17.88 -10.59
N PRO A 258 -3.57 17.90 -11.60
CA PRO A 258 -3.28 17.35 -12.92
C PRO A 258 -2.13 18.10 -13.60
N CYS A 259 -1.23 17.37 -14.27
CA CYS A 259 -0.07 17.96 -14.95
C CYS A 259 -0.44 18.96 -16.07
N ASP A 260 -1.62 18.82 -16.69
CA ASP A 260 -2.05 19.62 -17.84
C ASP A 260 -3.52 20.07 -17.69
N PRO A 261 -3.91 21.22 -18.28
CA PRO A 261 -5.30 21.68 -18.27
C PRO A 261 -6.26 20.72 -19.01
N PHE A 262 -5.78 20.04 -20.06
CA PHE A 262 -6.56 19.00 -20.74
C PHE A 262 -6.79 17.78 -19.86
N SER A 263 -5.78 17.38 -19.08
CA SER A 263 -5.88 16.27 -18.13
C SER A 263 -6.87 16.59 -17.01
N LYS A 264 -6.85 17.84 -16.49
CA LYS A 264 -7.86 18.31 -15.53
C LYS A 264 -9.27 18.23 -16.10
N GLN A 265 -9.48 18.79 -17.29
CA GLN A 265 -10.78 18.76 -17.97
C GLN A 265 -11.26 17.33 -18.25
N LEU A 266 -10.34 16.42 -18.58
CA LEU A 266 -10.65 15.01 -18.80
C LEU A 266 -11.13 14.33 -17.51
N ILE A 267 -10.42 14.53 -16.39
CA ILE A 267 -10.79 13.99 -15.07
C ILE A 267 -12.17 14.50 -14.66
N GLU A 268 -12.41 15.81 -14.76
CA GLU A 268 -13.72 16.42 -14.44
C GLU A 268 -14.84 15.84 -15.31
N CYS A 269 -14.64 15.72 -16.63
CA CYS A 269 -15.66 15.13 -17.51
C CYS A 269 -15.93 13.66 -17.18
N THR A 270 -14.91 12.88 -16.83
CA THR A 270 -15.10 11.48 -16.43
C THR A 270 -15.79 11.36 -15.08
N ALA A 271 -15.50 12.24 -14.12
CA ALA A 271 -16.13 12.24 -12.81
C ALA A 271 -17.63 12.53 -12.93
N VAL A 272 -18.03 13.53 -13.73
CA VAL A 272 -19.45 13.87 -13.93
C VAL A 272 -20.19 12.78 -14.70
N ASP A 273 -19.56 12.13 -15.70
CA ASP A 273 -20.18 11.00 -16.43
C ASP A 273 -20.53 9.85 -15.46
N LEU A 274 -19.60 9.48 -14.58
CA LEU A 274 -19.83 8.44 -13.57
C LEU A 274 -20.88 8.87 -12.53
N ALA A 275 -20.82 10.11 -12.05
CA ALA A 275 -21.80 10.63 -11.11
C ALA A 275 -23.23 10.65 -11.70
N ALA A 276 -23.36 10.92 -13.01
CA ALA A 276 -24.64 10.84 -13.71
C ALA A 276 -25.18 9.40 -13.78
N GLU A 277 -24.31 8.39 -13.97
CA GLU A 277 -24.70 6.98 -13.95
C GLU A 277 -25.24 6.56 -12.56
N ASP A 278 -24.55 6.97 -11.49
CA ASP A 278 -24.98 6.71 -10.11
C ASP A 278 -26.30 7.43 -9.77
N ALA A 279 -26.48 8.67 -10.25
CA ALA A 279 -27.72 9.41 -10.09
C ALA A 279 -28.89 8.71 -10.82
N ILE A 280 -28.67 8.22 -12.03
CA ILE A 280 -29.70 7.46 -12.77
C ILE A 280 -30.03 6.15 -12.05
N TYR A 281 -29.02 5.45 -11.54
CA TYR A 281 -29.21 4.20 -10.79
C TYR A 281 -30.02 4.40 -9.50
N SER A 282 -29.71 5.45 -8.74
CA SER A 282 -30.46 5.80 -7.52
C SER A 282 -31.90 6.23 -7.82
N LEU A 283 -32.12 7.00 -8.90
CA LEU A 283 -33.46 7.37 -9.36
C LEU A 283 -34.28 6.15 -9.81
N ASP A 284 -33.67 5.19 -10.51
CA ASP A 284 -34.33 3.93 -10.90
C ASP A 284 -34.78 3.13 -9.67
N THR A 285 -33.92 3.07 -8.66
CA THR A 285 -34.22 2.42 -7.39
C THR A 285 -35.37 3.11 -6.66
N ALA A 286 -35.37 4.44 -6.60
CA ALA A 286 -36.44 5.21 -5.97
C ALA A 286 -37.80 5.05 -6.67
N VAL A 287 -37.83 4.86 -7.99
CA VAL A 287 -39.08 4.56 -8.72
C VAL A 287 -39.57 3.15 -8.41
N ARG A 288 -38.68 2.15 -8.37
CA ARG A 288 -39.05 0.77 -8.00
C ARG A 288 -39.63 0.69 -6.58
N GLU A 289 -39.11 1.48 -5.66
CA GLU A 289 -39.61 1.58 -4.29
C GLU A 289 -40.88 2.44 -4.16
N GLY A 290 -41.30 3.11 -5.24
CA GLY A 290 -42.48 3.99 -5.25
C GLY A 290 -42.27 5.32 -4.54
N ALA A 291 -41.03 5.69 -4.20
CA ALA A 291 -40.71 6.97 -3.56
C ALA A 291 -40.84 8.16 -4.52
N ILE A 292 -40.69 7.93 -5.83
CA ILE A 292 -40.77 8.95 -6.89
C ILE A 292 -41.77 8.51 -7.97
N PRO A 293 -42.68 9.39 -8.42
CA PRO A 293 -43.59 9.09 -9.53
C PRO A 293 -42.84 8.99 -10.86
N LEU A 294 -43.31 8.12 -11.76
CA LEU A 294 -42.69 7.85 -13.06
C LEU A 294 -42.45 9.13 -13.90
N ASP A 295 -43.38 10.08 -13.85
CA ASP A 295 -43.28 11.32 -14.62
C ASP A 295 -42.10 12.20 -14.19
N LEU A 296 -41.74 12.18 -12.89
CA LEU A 296 -40.60 12.91 -12.37
C LEU A 296 -39.29 12.24 -12.78
N TYR A 297 -39.26 10.91 -12.73
CA TYR A 297 -38.13 10.09 -13.18
C TYR A 297 -37.81 10.31 -14.66
N LEU A 298 -38.82 10.26 -15.54
CA LEU A 298 -38.63 10.47 -16.99
C LEU A 298 -38.11 11.88 -17.31
N LYS A 299 -38.51 12.90 -16.54
CA LYS A 299 -37.97 14.26 -16.68
C LYS A 299 -36.50 14.32 -16.28
N ASN A 300 -36.17 13.77 -15.10
CA ASN A 300 -34.81 13.83 -14.57
C ASN A 300 -33.82 13.00 -15.39
N ILE A 301 -34.20 11.82 -15.89
CA ILE A 301 -33.34 11.03 -16.79
C ILE A 301 -33.04 11.79 -18.07
N ARG A 302 -34.01 12.47 -18.66
CA ARG A 302 -33.76 13.25 -19.89
C ARG A 302 -32.75 14.38 -19.65
N VAL A 303 -32.79 15.01 -18.47
CA VAL A 303 -31.83 16.05 -18.10
C VAL A 303 -30.44 15.45 -17.87
N LEU A 304 -30.34 14.41 -17.03
CA LEU A 304 -29.07 13.75 -16.71
C LEU A 304 -28.42 13.09 -17.94
N SER A 305 -29.19 12.43 -18.80
CA SER A 305 -28.68 11.83 -20.04
C SER A 305 -28.18 12.88 -21.04
N ARG A 306 -28.83 14.05 -21.10
CA ARG A 306 -28.35 15.17 -21.92
C ARG A 306 -27.02 15.70 -21.38
N GLU A 307 -26.89 15.88 -20.08
CA GLU A 307 -25.65 16.31 -19.42
C GLU A 307 -24.52 15.28 -19.65
N GLN A 308 -24.82 14.00 -19.43
CA GLN A 308 -23.92 12.88 -19.68
C GLN A 308 -23.39 12.87 -21.12
N PHE A 309 -24.26 13.10 -22.09
CA PHE A 309 -23.86 13.19 -23.50
C PHE A 309 -22.83 14.30 -23.75
N PHE A 310 -23.02 15.49 -23.17
CA PHE A 310 -22.07 16.60 -23.33
C PHE A 310 -20.71 16.29 -22.71
N HIS A 311 -20.67 15.68 -21.54
CA HIS A 311 -19.40 15.27 -20.91
C HIS A 311 -18.68 14.18 -21.71
N ARG A 312 -19.42 13.19 -22.25
CA ARG A 312 -18.85 12.17 -23.15
C ARG A 312 -18.32 12.76 -24.45
N ALA A 313 -19.07 13.69 -25.06
CA ALA A 313 -18.64 14.37 -26.27
C ALA A 313 -17.39 15.23 -26.03
N THR A 314 -17.35 15.95 -24.90
CA THR A 314 -16.21 16.79 -24.51
C THR A 314 -14.99 15.93 -24.22
N SER A 315 -15.13 14.83 -23.47
CA SER A 315 -14.05 13.87 -23.20
C SER A 315 -13.45 13.30 -24.49
N LYS A 316 -14.28 12.91 -25.46
CA LYS A 316 -13.81 12.46 -26.78
C LYS A 316 -13.02 13.53 -27.52
N ARG A 317 -13.46 14.79 -27.48
CA ARG A 317 -12.76 15.92 -28.12
C ARG A 317 -11.44 16.23 -27.42
N VAL A 318 -11.41 16.22 -26.09
CA VAL A 318 -10.18 16.46 -25.30
C VAL A 318 -9.14 15.39 -25.58
N ARG A 319 -9.52 14.11 -25.63
CA ARG A 319 -8.61 13.03 -26.00
C ARG A 319 -8.04 13.17 -27.40
N ALA A 320 -8.87 13.57 -28.38
CA ALA A 320 -8.39 13.83 -29.74
C ALA A 320 -7.37 14.99 -29.77
N ALA A 321 -7.68 16.10 -29.10
CA ALA A 321 -6.78 17.24 -28.99
C ALA A 321 -5.46 16.91 -28.28
N GLN A 322 -5.50 16.04 -27.26
CA GLN A 322 -4.31 15.59 -26.54
C GLN A 322 -3.39 14.74 -27.43
N VAL A 323 -3.96 13.87 -28.26
CA VAL A 323 -3.19 13.10 -29.25
C VAL A 323 -2.58 14.04 -30.31
N GLU A 324 -3.34 15.01 -30.82
CA GLU A 324 -2.82 16.00 -31.77
C GLU A 324 -1.69 16.85 -31.17
N ALA A 325 -1.81 17.27 -29.91
CA ALA A 325 -0.78 18.01 -29.19
C ALA A 325 0.49 17.17 -28.97
N GLN A 326 0.34 15.88 -28.63
CA GLN A 326 1.46 14.95 -28.50
C GLN A 326 2.18 14.74 -29.83
N VAL A 327 1.43 14.50 -30.91
CA VAL A 327 2.00 14.33 -32.27
C VAL A 327 2.72 15.61 -32.71
N SER A 328 2.15 16.78 -32.45
CA SER A 328 2.77 18.08 -32.76
C SER A 328 4.05 18.31 -31.95
N GLY A 329 4.07 17.94 -30.66
CA GLY A 329 5.27 17.97 -29.83
C GLY A 329 6.37 17.02 -30.33
N MET A 330 6.00 15.81 -30.75
CA MET A 330 6.95 14.85 -31.34
C MET A 330 7.50 15.34 -32.69
N ALA A 331 6.67 15.98 -33.51
CA ALA A 331 7.08 16.58 -34.78
C ALA A 331 8.02 17.79 -34.58
N ALA A 332 7.79 18.61 -33.56
CA ALA A 332 8.66 19.75 -33.22
C ALA A 332 10.02 19.31 -32.63
N THR A 333 10.06 18.14 -31.98
CA THR A 333 11.28 17.57 -31.39
C THR A 333 12.07 16.71 -32.37
N ALA A 334 11.50 16.42 -33.56
CA ALA A 334 12.21 15.68 -34.60
C ALA A 334 13.39 16.52 -35.12
N PRO A 335 14.63 16.00 -35.10
CA PRO A 335 15.78 16.76 -35.54
C PRO A 335 15.65 17.07 -37.04
N GLN A 336 15.74 18.36 -37.39
CA GLN A 336 15.76 18.86 -38.76
C GLN A 336 17.04 18.40 -39.48
N TYR A 337 17.12 17.13 -39.87
CA TYR A 337 18.12 16.62 -40.80
C TYR A 337 17.53 16.63 -42.22
N SER A 338 17.40 17.81 -42.82
CA SER A 338 17.35 17.96 -44.29
C SER A 338 17.16 19.43 -44.69
N ALA A 339 18.27 20.13 -44.90
CA ALA A 339 18.43 21.07 -46.02
C ALA A 339 19.89 21.55 -46.05
N THR A 340 20.43 21.59 -47.27
CA THR A 340 21.76 22.05 -47.73
C THR A 340 22.91 21.08 -47.53
#